data_AF-A0AAV1MBG4-F1
#
_entry.id   AF-A0AAV1MBG4-F1
#
_cell.length_a   1.000
_cell.length_b   1.000
_cell.length_c   1.000
_cell.angle_alpha   90.00
_cell.angle_beta   90.00
_cell.angle_gamma   90.00
#
_symmetry.space_group_name_H-M   'P 1'
#
loop_
_entity.id
_entity.type
_entity.pdbx_description
1 polymer ?
#
loop_
_entity_poly.entity_id
_entity_poly.type
_entity_poly.pdbx_seq_one_letter_code
_entity_poly.pdbx_strand_id
1 'polypeptide(L)' 'MVILPSSFKNSPRYLNEYTQDAFTYVRKYGRPDLFITFTCNPTWTEIKEEMMIGQKPMDRHDIVARVFRIKVQKLVALLT' A
#
# COMPACT_ATOMS: atom_id res chain seq x y z
N MET A 1 10.58 31.53 19.28
CA MET A 1 10.63 30.22 18.59
C MET A 1 9.21 29.68 18.52
N VAL A 2 8.67 29.44 17.33
CA VAL A 2 7.32 28.87 17.17
C VAL A 2 7.45 27.36 17.09
N ILE A 3 6.72 26.64 17.94
CA ILE A 3 6.71 25.17 17.95
C ILE A 3 5.41 24.71 17.30
N LEU A 4 5.53 23.99 16.19
CA LEU A 4 4.37 23.44 15.49
C LEU A 4 3.83 22.21 16.24
N PRO A 5 2.50 22.04 16.33
CA PRO A 5 1.87 20.85 16.88
C PRO A 5 2.12 19.63 15.98
N SER A 6 1.98 18.42 16.52
CA SER A 6 2.17 17.19 15.74
C SER A 6 1.11 16.97 14.66
N SER A 7 -0.05 17.64 14.76
CA SER A 7 -1.05 17.68 13.70
C SER A 7 -0.56 18.38 12.43
N PHE A 8 0.51 19.19 12.50
CA PHE A 8 1.11 19.81 11.32
C PHE A 8 2.00 18.80 10.58
N LYS A 9 1.57 18.39 9.38
CA LYS A 9 2.29 17.43 8.53
C LYS A 9 3.72 17.85 8.29
N ASN A 10 4.64 16.88 8.36
CA ASN A 10 6.08 17.07 8.17
C ASN A 10 6.76 17.99 9.21
N SER A 11 6.07 18.39 10.29
CA SER A 11 6.75 19.04 11.42
C SER A 11 7.68 18.06 12.15
N PRO A 12 8.68 18.55 12.89
CA PRO A 12 9.50 17.70 13.75
C PRO A 12 8.66 16.88 14.76
N ARG A 13 7.58 17.45 15.29
CA ARG A 13 6.68 16.74 16.22
C ARG A 13 5.89 15.63 15.53
N TYR A 14 5.39 15.89 14.33
CA TYR A 14 4.72 14.88 13.49
C TYR A 14 5.64 13.67 13.25
N LEU A 15 6.87 13.91 12.79
CA LEU A 15 7.82 12.82 12.49
C LEU A 15 8.22 12.04 13.76
N ASN A 16 8.38 12.73 14.90
CA ASN A 16 8.72 12.09 16.16
C ASN A 16 7.58 11.19 16.67
N GLU A 17 6.32 11.63 16.57
CA GLU A 17 5.15 10.83 16.94
C GLU A 17 5.06 9.55 16.08
N TYR A 18 5.18 9.67 14.75
CA TYR A 18 5.21 8.49 13.85
C TYR A 18 6.34 7.52 14.17
N THR A 19 7.51 8.03 14.57
CA THR A 19 8.65 7.20 14.96
C THR A 19 8.37 6.45 16.27
N GLN A 20 7.77 7.11 17.26
CA GLN A 20 7.37 6.49 18.53
C GLN A 20 6.30 5.42 18.33
N ASP A 21 5.33 5.67 17.45
CA ASP A 21 4.32 4.68 17.07
C ASP A 21 4.98 3.45 16.45
N ALA A 22 5.88 3.64 15.48
CA ALA A 22 6.61 2.54 14.85
C ALA A 22 7.39 1.69 15.88
N PHE A 23 8.09 2.32 16.82
CA PHE A 23 8.77 1.59 17.90
C PHE A 23 7.80 0.84 18.82
N THR A 24 6.61 1.40 19.07
CA THR A 24 5.56 0.73 19.84
C THR A 24 5.08 -0.53 19.14
N TYR A 25 4.89 -0.49 17.81
CA TYR A 25 4.58 -1.68 17.02
C TYR A 25 5.68 -2.73 17.09
N VAL A 26 6.95 -2.33 16.89
CA VAL A 26 8.10 -3.26 16.96
C VAL A 26 8.23 -3.90 18.33
N ARG A 27 8.01 -3.13 19.41
CA ARG A 27 8.06 -3.65 20.78
C ARG A 27 6.94 -4.68 21.04
N LYS A 28 5.76 -4.47 20.46
CA LYS A 28 4.58 -5.32 20.69
C LYS A 28 4.56 -6.57 19.82
N TYR A 29 4.93 -6.45 18.54
CA TYR A 29 4.79 -7.51 17.53
C TYR A 29 6.13 -8.11 17.08
N GLY A 30 7.25 -7.58 17.55
CA GLY A 30 8.58 -7.97 17.09
C GLY A 30 9.06 -7.13 15.90
N ARG A 31 10.30 -7.37 15.50
CA ARG A 31 10.93 -6.68 14.38
C ARG A 31 10.36 -7.24 13.07
N PRO A 32 9.97 -6.42 12.09
CA PRO A 32 9.51 -6.94 10.80
C PRO A 32 10.64 -7.67 10.08
N ASP A 33 10.34 -8.85 9.54
CA ASP A 33 11.30 -9.66 8.76
C ASP A 33 11.36 -9.22 7.29
N LEU A 34 10.25 -8.74 6.73
CA LEU A 34 10.10 -8.39 5.32
C LEU A 34 9.46 -7.01 5.15
N PHE A 35 9.95 -6.24 4.17
CA PHE A 35 9.33 -5.01 3.70
C PHE A 35 9.06 -5.13 2.20
N ILE A 36 7.80 -5.37 1.83
CA ILE A 36 7.42 -5.75 0.46
C ILE A 36 6.62 -4.61 -0.19
N THR A 37 7.08 -4.17 -1.36
CA THR A 37 6.31 -3.29 -2.24
C THR A 37 5.66 -4.14 -3.32
N PHE A 38 4.32 -4.09 -3.41
CA PHE A 38 3.57 -4.79 -4.45
C PHE A 38 2.92 -3.78 -5.41
N THR A 39 3.31 -3.82 -6.67
CA THR A 39 2.88 -2.86 -7.70
C THR A 39 1.92 -3.52 -8.68
N CYS A 40 0.83 -2.83 -9.01
CA CYS A 40 -0.11 -3.30 -10.02
C CYS A 40 0.51 -3.29 -11.41
N ASN A 41 0.32 -4.36 -12.19
CA ASN A 41 0.70 -4.41 -13.59
C ASN A 41 -0.55 -4.43 -14.50
N PRO A 42 -0.83 -3.34 -15.26
CA PRO A 42 -1.98 -3.26 -16.16
C PRO A 42 -1.98 -4.31 -17.28
N THR A 43 -0.86 -5.00 -17.52
CA THR A 43 -0.71 -6.01 -18.57
C THR A 43 -1.08 -7.42 -18.13
N TRP A 44 -1.49 -7.62 -16.88
CA TRP A 44 -1.98 -8.91 -16.39
C TRP A 44 -3.15 -9.44 -17.24
N THR A 45 -3.17 -10.75 -17.45
CA THR A 45 -4.13 -11.42 -18.33
C THR A 45 -5.56 -11.20 -17.83
N GLU A 46 -5.78 -11.27 -16.52
CA GLU A 46 -7.09 -11.05 -15.91
C GLU A 46 -7.64 -9.64 -16.15
N ILE A 47 -6.76 -8.65 -16.37
CA ILE A 47 -7.19 -7.29 -16.74
C ILE A 47 -7.51 -7.26 -18.23
N LYS A 48 -6.63 -7.80 -19.08
CA LYS A 48 -6.80 -7.78 -20.54
C LYS A 48 -8.04 -8.53 -21.02
N GLU A 49 -8.35 -9.67 -20.41
CA GLU A 49 -9.49 -10.51 -20.76
C GLU A 49 -10.84 -9.82 -20.50
N GLU A 50 -10.88 -8.92 -19.52
CA GLU A 50 -12.08 -8.17 -19.15
C GLU A 50 -12.21 -6.82 -19.90
N MET A 51 -11.25 -6.49 -20.79
CA MET A 51 -11.31 -5.27 -21.59
C MET A 51 -12.15 -5.47 -22.84
N MET A 52 -13.03 -4.50 -23.15
CA MET A 52 -13.70 -4.45 -24.45
C MET A 52 -12.75 -3.97 -25.55
N ILE A 53 -13.09 -4.22 -26.82
CA ILE A 53 -12.29 -3.79 -27.97
C ILE A 53 -12.04 -2.28 -27.91
N GLY A 54 -10.77 -1.89 -27.88
CA GLY A 54 -10.35 -0.48 -27.83
C GLY A 54 -10.29 0.14 -26.43
N GLN A 55 -10.75 -0.55 -25.38
CA GLN A 55 -10.60 -0.07 -24.00
C GLN A 55 -9.18 -0.27 -23.50
N LYS A 56 -8.70 0.71 -22.72
CA LYS A 56 -7.45 0.62 -21.98
C LYS A 56 -7.75 0.27 -20.52
N PRO A 57 -6.82 -0.36 -19.79
CA PRO A 57 -6.95 -0.59 -18.35
C PRO A 57 -7.25 0.68 -17.54
N MET A 58 -6.77 1.84 -18.00
CA MET A 58 -7.05 3.15 -17.39
C MET A 58 -8.52 3.57 -17.54
N ASP A 59 -9.26 3.01 -18.50
CA ASP A 59 -10.68 3.33 -18.67
C ASP A 59 -11.56 2.48 -17.72
N ARG A 60 -11.00 1.42 -17.12
CA ARG A 60 -11.68 0.44 -16.25
C ARG A 60 -10.92 0.23 -14.94
N HIS A 61 -10.80 1.30 -14.16
CA HIS A 61 -10.12 1.28 -12.86
C HIS A 61 -10.70 0.25 -11.87
N ASP A 62 -11.99 -0.07 -11.99
CA ASP A 62 -12.69 -1.09 -11.19
C ASP A 62 -12.07 -2.48 -11.37
N ILE A 63 -11.80 -2.88 -12.62
CA ILE A 63 -11.18 -4.17 -12.96
C ILE A 63 -9.74 -4.20 -12.44
N VAL A 64 -8.96 -3.15 -12.72
CA VAL A 64 -7.56 -3.05 -12.31
C VAL A 64 -7.43 -3.16 -10.78
N ALA A 65 -8.26 -2.41 -10.03
CA ALA A 65 -8.26 -2.43 -8.57
C ALA A 65 -8.67 -3.80 -8.01
N ARG A 66 -9.65 -4.47 -8.65
CA ARG A 66 -10.12 -5.79 -8.22
C ARG A 66 -9.07 -6.87 -8.46
N VAL A 67 -8.45 -6.91 -9.64
CA VAL A 67 -7.36 -7.84 -9.94
C VAL A 67 -6.17 -7.59 -9.01
N PHE A 68 -5.80 -6.34 -8.79
CA PHE A 68 -4.75 -5.98 -7.84
C PHE A 68 -5.05 -6.51 -6.44
N ARG A 69 -6.26 -6.28 -5.92
CA ARG A 69 -6.68 -6.79 -4.61
C ARG A 69 -6.58 -8.31 -4.53
N ILE A 70 -7.04 -9.04 -5.55
CA ILE A 70 -6.95 -10.51 -5.60
C ILE A 70 -5.49 -10.97 -5.56
N LYS A 71 -4.59 -10.32 -6.32
CA LYS A 71 -3.17 -10.66 -6.33
C LYS A 71 -2.49 -10.35 -4.99
N VAL A 72 -2.82 -9.22 -4.35
CA VAL A 72 -2.34 -8.88 -2.99
C VAL A 72 -2.80 -9.92 -1.98
N GLN A 73 -4.08 -10.33 -2.02
CA GLN A 73 -4.59 -11.36 -1.12
C GLN A 73 -3.88 -12.70 -1.31
N LYS A 74 -3.61 -13.09 -2.57
CA LYS A 74 -2.82 -14.30 -2.87
C LYS A 74 -1.39 -14.20 -2.33
N LEU A 75 -0.75 -13.04 -2.44
CA LEU A 75 0.59 -12.82 -1.89
C LEU A 75 0.57 -12.94 -0.37
N VAL A 76 -0.38 -12.29 0.31
CA VAL A 76 -0.51 -12.37 1.77
C VAL A 76 -0.72 -13.81 2.21
N ALA A 77 -1.65 -14.53 1.57
CA ALA A 77 -1.92 -15.94 1.87
C ALA A 77 -0.73 -16.90 1.60
N LEU A 78 0.27 -16.48 0.82
CA LEU A 78 1.50 -17.24 0.61
C LEU A 78 2.56 -16.95 1.69
N LEU A 79 2.49 -15.77 2.30
CA LEU A 79 3.43 -15.31 3.32
C LEU A 79 2.98 -15.64 4.75
N THR A 80 1.69 -15.93 4.95
CA THR A 80 1.08 -16.30 6.24
C THR A 80 0.56 -17.72 6.20
#